data_AF-A0A9D9E760-F1
#
_entry.id   AF-A0A9D9E760-F1
#
_cell.length_a   1.000
_cell.length_b   1.000
_cell.length_c   1.000
_cell.angle_alpha   90.00
_cell.angle_beta   90.00
_cell.angle_gamma   90.00
#
_symmetry.space_group_name_H-M   'P 1'
#
loop_
_entity.id
_entity.type
_entity.pdbx_description
1 polymer ?
#
loop_
_entity_poly.entity_id
_entity_poly.type
_entity_poly.pdbx_seq_one_letter_code
_entity_poly.pdbx_strand_id
1 'polypeptide(L)'
;MLNKIMGGRIKQEHYKSLVKFLFIFVLFFIITIAAFYTQFKYRQFQLRADAFFHLNRVEEIYQNLKHGTLLTFIATHTFQKTGVGNFLFYPDVFLYPLALLRFIFHPVTAFYLWDGFILFLTFIISYFCMQDYSHDSLRSFLFALIYGLATYHIYLGQCDFVLGEYLAYTFLPLVVLGMYHVVFMNKNKWYILAIGMALITYCHLLTVYIMTIFCGLFAILSLFYTNWLKESGRILAIVKSIGLYILLTGWIFVPFLTDYIGRNIQVPANGFIILYSLKQMINNSLDAQLAVTNHSVGIIAILTALIGWFFVRKNKQEQTTYVIGTV
;
A
#
# COMPACT_ATOMS: atom_id res chain seq x y z
N MET A 1 26.05 41.91 6.24
CA MET A 1 25.25 42.03 5.00
C MET A 1 25.04 40.66 4.32
N LEU A 2 26.10 39.88 4.08
CA LEU A 2 26.04 38.52 3.51
C LEU A 2 25.10 37.55 4.25
N ASN A 3 25.18 37.45 5.59
CA ASN A 3 24.31 36.54 6.35
C ASN A 3 22.81 36.87 6.24
N LYS A 4 22.44 38.14 6.03
CA LYS A 4 21.05 38.58 5.86
C LYS A 4 20.52 38.26 4.45
N ILE A 5 21.38 38.36 3.44
CA ILE A 5 21.08 38.00 2.04
C ILE A 5 20.98 36.48 1.88
N MET A 6 21.90 35.72 2.49
CA MET A 6 21.86 34.25 2.51
C MET A 6 20.63 33.73 3.26
N GLY A 7 20.30 34.31 4.43
CA GLY A 7 19.06 33.97 5.15
C GLY A 7 17.78 34.30 4.37
N GLY A 8 17.78 35.36 3.55
CA GLY A 8 16.67 35.71 2.66
C GLY A 8 16.48 34.71 1.50
N ARG A 9 17.57 34.30 0.85
CA ARG A 9 17.54 33.30 -0.24
C ARG A 9 17.08 31.93 0.24
N ILE A 10 17.59 31.45 1.39
CA ILE A 10 17.19 30.17 1.99
C ILE A 10 15.69 30.17 2.33
N LYS A 11 15.17 31.26 2.93
CA LYS A 11 13.73 31.40 3.20
C LYS A 11 12.89 31.38 1.92
N GLN A 12 13.36 32.02 0.85
CA GLN A 12 12.66 32.09 -0.42
C GLN A 12 12.61 30.73 -1.14
N GLU A 13 13.71 29.96 -1.12
CA GLU A 13 13.74 28.60 -1.67
C GLU A 13 12.87 27.64 -0.87
N HIS A 14 12.90 27.73 0.46
CA HIS A 14 12.01 26.95 1.34
C HIS A 14 10.54 27.27 1.06
N TYR A 15 10.18 28.55 0.93
CA TYR A 15 8.83 28.97 0.59
C TYR A 15 8.37 28.43 -0.77
N LYS A 16 9.21 28.52 -1.81
CA LYS A 16 8.89 27.96 -3.14
C LYS A 16 8.67 26.45 -3.09
N SER A 17 9.48 25.73 -2.30
CA SER A 17 9.32 24.29 -2.09
C SER A 17 7.99 23.95 -1.39
N LEU A 18 7.64 24.71 -0.35
CA LEU A 18 6.38 24.54 0.38
C LEU A 18 5.15 24.81 -0.50
N VAL A 19 5.16 25.89 -1.28
CA VAL A 19 4.04 26.22 -2.20
C VAL A 19 3.86 25.13 -3.24
N LYS A 20 4.96 24.61 -3.80
CA LYS A 20 4.91 23.49 -4.76
C LYS A 20 4.30 22.24 -4.12
N PHE A 21 4.72 21.91 -2.90
CA PHE A 21 4.17 20.76 -2.17
C PHE A 21 2.67 20.92 -1.89
N LEU A 22 2.25 22.09 -1.41
CA LEU A 22 0.84 22.39 -1.16
C LEU A 22 0.00 22.30 -2.45
N PHE A 23 0.52 22.82 -3.56
CA PHE A 23 -0.15 22.72 -4.85
C PHE A 23 -0.37 21.27 -5.27
N ILE A 24 0.64 20.41 -5.13
CA ILE A 24 0.54 18.97 -5.44
C ILE A 24 -0.47 18.28 -4.52
N PHE A 25 -0.46 18.61 -3.23
CA PHE A 25 -1.43 18.09 -2.26
C PHE A 25 -2.87 18.45 -2.65
N VAL A 26 -3.12 19.72 -3.00
CA VAL A 26 -4.43 20.18 -3.45
C VAL A 26 -4.86 19.48 -4.73
N LEU A 27 -3.96 19.26 -5.68
CA LEU A 27 -4.25 18.51 -6.90
C LEU A 27 -4.67 17.07 -6.60
N PHE A 28 -3.92 16.35 -5.77
CA PHE A 28 -4.30 14.99 -5.38
C PHE A 28 -5.64 14.95 -4.65
N PHE A 29 -5.95 15.96 -3.84
CA PHE A 29 -7.23 16.07 -3.17
C PHE A 29 -8.39 16.27 -4.16
N ILE A 30 -8.22 17.17 -5.14
CA ILE A 30 -9.20 17.39 -6.22
C ILE A 30 -9.41 16.11 -7.04
N ILE A 31 -8.33 15.41 -7.40
CA ILE A 31 -8.39 14.16 -8.18
C ILE A 31 -9.11 13.08 -7.38
N THR A 32 -8.87 12.98 -6.07
CA THR A 32 -9.57 12.06 -5.18
C THR A 32 -11.08 12.36 -5.15
N ILE A 33 -11.47 13.64 -4.99
CA ILE A 33 -12.88 14.04 -5.04
C ILE A 33 -13.51 13.67 -6.38
N ALA A 34 -12.82 13.92 -7.49
CA ALA A 34 -13.30 13.59 -8.82
C ALA A 34 -13.49 12.07 -8.99
N ALA A 35 -12.54 11.27 -8.51
CA ALA A 35 -12.59 9.81 -8.57
C ALA A 35 -13.78 9.20 -7.80
N PHE A 36 -14.25 9.87 -6.75
CA PHE A 36 -15.37 9.41 -5.92
C PHE A 36 -16.70 10.12 -6.20
N TYR A 37 -16.73 11.05 -7.16
CA TYR A 37 -17.91 11.88 -7.42
C TYR A 37 -19.16 11.05 -7.73
N THR A 38 -19.03 10.00 -8.54
CA THR A 38 -20.16 9.17 -8.95
C THR A 38 -20.71 8.35 -7.78
N GLN A 39 -19.84 7.79 -6.95
CA GLN A 39 -20.19 7.02 -5.75
C GLN A 39 -20.95 7.90 -4.75
N PHE A 40 -20.47 9.13 -4.49
CA PHE A 40 -21.17 10.08 -3.62
C PHE A 40 -22.50 10.57 -4.20
N LYS A 41 -22.58 10.77 -5.52
CA LYS A 41 -23.80 11.23 -6.21
C LYS A 41 -24.91 10.19 -6.16
N TYR A 42 -24.60 8.93 -6.49
CA TYR A 42 -25.61 7.88 -6.59
C TYR A 42 -25.83 7.12 -5.28
N ARG A 43 -24.91 7.20 -4.32
CA ARG A 43 -24.98 6.54 -2.99
C ARG A 43 -25.23 5.03 -3.08
N GLN A 44 -24.82 4.40 -4.18
CA GLN A 44 -24.99 2.97 -4.41
C GLN A 44 -23.74 2.22 -3.98
N PHE A 45 -23.88 1.42 -2.93
CA PHE A 45 -22.81 0.56 -2.42
C PHE A 45 -23.09 -0.90 -2.79
N GLN A 46 -22.13 -1.57 -3.42
CA GLN A 46 -22.23 -2.99 -3.75
C GLN A 46 -21.38 -3.80 -2.78
N LEU A 47 -21.97 -4.80 -2.14
CA LEU A 47 -21.24 -5.76 -1.33
C LEU A 47 -20.63 -6.81 -2.26
N ARG A 48 -19.33 -6.73 -2.48
CA ARG A 48 -18.53 -7.68 -3.28
C ARG A 48 -17.32 -8.16 -2.48
N ALA A 49 -16.72 -9.25 -2.97
CA ALA A 49 -15.58 -9.94 -2.36
C ALA A 49 -15.66 -9.98 -0.82
N ASP A 50 -14.67 -9.40 -0.16
CA ASP A 50 -14.47 -9.37 1.29
C ASP A 50 -15.04 -8.11 1.98
N ALA A 51 -15.74 -7.24 1.26
CA ALA A 51 -16.39 -6.04 1.81
C ALA A 51 -17.34 -6.37 2.96
N PHE A 52 -18.17 -7.41 2.79
CA PHE A 52 -19.11 -7.82 3.84
C PHE A 52 -18.37 -8.21 5.12
N PHE A 53 -17.27 -8.95 5.01
CA PHE A 53 -16.46 -9.35 6.15
C PHE A 53 -15.85 -8.13 6.85
N HIS A 54 -15.18 -7.24 6.11
CA HIS A 54 -14.53 -6.06 6.69
C HIS A 54 -15.52 -5.04 7.28
N LEU A 55 -16.68 -4.82 6.64
CA LEU A 55 -17.69 -3.88 7.14
C LEU A 55 -18.38 -4.38 8.42
N ASN A 56 -18.59 -5.70 8.57
CA ASN A 56 -19.05 -6.24 9.86
C ASN A 56 -18.01 -5.99 10.95
N ARG A 57 -16.70 -6.11 10.66
CA ARG A 57 -15.66 -5.80 11.64
C ARG A 57 -15.63 -4.32 12.02
N VAL A 58 -15.80 -3.43 11.05
CA VAL A 58 -15.95 -1.98 11.30
C VAL A 58 -17.14 -1.69 12.22
N GLU A 59 -18.30 -2.30 11.94
CA GLU A 59 -19.49 -2.11 12.77
C GLU A 59 -19.28 -2.67 14.18
N GLU A 60 -18.58 -3.80 14.34
CA GLU A 60 -18.20 -4.31 15.66
C GLU A 60 -17.31 -3.35 16.44
N ILE A 61 -16.26 -2.81 15.80
CA ILE A 61 -15.38 -1.81 16.42
C ILE A 61 -16.22 -0.60 16.84
N TYR A 62 -17.10 -0.10 15.97
CA TYR A 62 -17.97 1.02 16.27
C TYR A 62 -18.87 0.76 17.50
N GLN A 63 -19.52 -0.41 17.58
CA GLN A 63 -20.35 -0.77 18.73
C GLN A 63 -19.52 -0.89 20.01
N ASN A 64 -18.33 -1.49 19.96
CA ASN A 64 -17.45 -1.60 21.13
C ASN A 64 -16.98 -0.22 21.62
N LEU A 65 -16.58 0.66 20.71
CA LEU A 65 -16.20 2.04 21.04
C LEU A 65 -17.37 2.79 21.69
N LYS A 66 -18.60 2.60 21.19
CA LYS A 66 -19.81 3.23 21.75
C LYS A 66 -20.08 2.77 23.18
N HIS A 67 -19.72 1.53 23.54
CA HIS A 67 -19.86 0.99 24.89
C HIS A 67 -18.62 1.19 25.77
N GLY A 68 -17.62 1.96 25.32
CA GLY A 68 -16.43 2.31 26.11
C GLY A 68 -15.28 1.30 25.99
N THR A 69 -15.38 0.30 25.10
CA THR A 69 -14.32 -0.69 24.86
C THR A 69 -13.42 -0.22 23.72
N LEU A 70 -12.18 0.14 24.04
CA LEU A 70 -11.23 0.70 23.07
C LEU A 70 -10.67 -0.33 22.08
N LEU A 71 -10.34 -1.54 22.54
CA LEU A 71 -9.75 -2.58 21.71
C LEU A 71 -10.74 -3.72 21.50
N THR A 72 -10.95 -4.09 20.25
CA THR A 72 -11.88 -5.16 19.85
C THR A 72 -11.12 -6.46 19.60
N PHE A 73 -11.51 -7.52 20.29
CA PHE A 73 -10.91 -8.86 20.14
C PHE A 73 -11.92 -9.92 19.70
N ILE A 74 -13.17 -9.82 20.14
CA ILE A 74 -14.24 -10.76 19.84
C ILE A 74 -15.43 -9.97 19.30
N ALA A 75 -16.03 -10.47 18.23
CA ALA A 75 -17.25 -9.91 17.67
C ALA A 75 -18.50 -10.50 18.33
N THR A 76 -19.19 -9.69 19.13
CA THR A 76 -20.41 -10.09 19.84
C THR A 76 -21.68 -9.41 19.31
N HIS A 77 -21.54 -8.31 18.57
CA HIS A 77 -22.68 -7.55 18.03
C HIS A 77 -22.99 -7.89 16.57
N THR A 78 -21.96 -8.27 15.82
CA THR A 78 -21.99 -8.60 14.39
C THR A 78 -21.80 -10.10 14.17
N PHE A 79 -21.67 -10.56 12.92
CA PHE A 79 -21.48 -11.99 12.59
C PHE A 79 -22.51 -12.93 13.25
N GLN A 80 -23.79 -12.54 13.21
CA GLN A 80 -24.89 -13.29 13.83
C GLN A 80 -24.76 -13.46 15.36
N LYS A 81 -23.93 -12.64 16.02
CA LYS A 81 -23.74 -12.61 17.48
C LYS A 81 -23.22 -13.91 18.07
N THR A 82 -22.44 -14.66 17.30
CA THR A 82 -21.90 -15.97 17.71
C THR A 82 -20.60 -15.88 18.53
N GLY A 83 -20.03 -14.68 18.73
CA GLY A 83 -18.79 -14.50 19.49
C GLY A 83 -17.53 -14.82 18.66
N VAL A 84 -17.46 -14.32 17.42
CA VAL A 84 -16.37 -14.67 16.49
C VAL A 84 -15.07 -13.92 16.84
N GLY A 85 -13.99 -14.67 17.07
CA GLY A 85 -12.65 -14.12 17.38
C GLY A 85 -11.82 -13.69 16.17
N ASN A 86 -12.44 -13.15 15.11
CA ASN A 86 -11.71 -12.84 13.86
C ASN A 86 -10.69 -11.70 14.01
N PHE A 87 -10.78 -10.87 15.05
CA PHE A 87 -9.81 -9.81 15.33
C PHE A 87 -8.45 -10.34 15.81
N LEU A 88 -8.37 -11.60 16.27
CA LEU A 88 -7.10 -12.20 16.68
C LEU A 88 -6.15 -12.45 15.50
N PHE A 89 -6.70 -12.77 14.32
CA PHE A 89 -5.91 -13.24 13.17
C PHE A 89 -5.96 -12.30 11.97
N TYR A 90 -6.84 -11.30 11.98
CA TYR A 90 -6.94 -10.31 10.91
C TYR A 90 -6.58 -8.92 11.42
N PRO A 91 -5.69 -8.19 10.74
CA PRO A 91 -5.41 -6.80 11.08
C PRO A 91 -6.67 -5.94 11.07
N ASP A 92 -6.75 -4.98 12.00
CA ASP A 92 -7.92 -4.12 12.21
C ASP A 92 -7.60 -2.64 12.41
N VAL A 93 -6.33 -2.28 12.64
CA VAL A 93 -5.91 -0.90 12.96
C VAL A 93 -6.44 0.12 11.96
N PHE A 94 -6.38 -0.16 10.66
CA PHE A 94 -6.90 0.74 9.61
C PHE A 94 -8.43 0.75 9.46
N LEU A 95 -9.14 -0.13 10.17
CA LEU A 95 -10.60 -0.11 10.25
C LEU A 95 -11.10 0.86 11.34
N TYR A 96 -10.29 1.18 12.35
CA TYR A 96 -10.66 2.14 13.40
C TYR A 96 -11.00 3.54 12.86
N PRO A 97 -10.21 4.14 11.94
CA PRO A 97 -10.59 5.42 11.32
C PRO A 97 -11.98 5.38 10.69
N LEU A 98 -12.34 4.28 10.00
CA LEU A 98 -13.66 4.11 9.44
C LEU A 98 -14.74 3.98 10.52
N ALA A 99 -14.49 3.20 11.58
CA ALA A 99 -15.39 3.09 12.73
C ALA A 99 -15.60 4.43 13.45
N LEU A 100 -14.57 5.28 13.51
CA LEU A 100 -14.69 6.63 14.08
C LEU A 100 -15.57 7.54 13.22
N LEU A 101 -15.45 7.46 11.88
CA LEU A 101 -16.33 8.20 10.97
C LEU A 101 -17.81 7.81 11.14
N ARG A 102 -18.11 6.58 11.59
CA ARG A 102 -19.49 6.11 11.85
C ARG A 102 -20.20 6.86 12.98
N PHE A 103 -19.48 7.52 13.88
CA PHE A 103 -20.09 8.38 14.90
C PHE A 103 -20.70 9.66 14.32
N ILE A 104 -20.23 10.08 13.15
CA ILE A 104 -20.61 11.36 12.52
C ILE A 104 -21.45 11.11 11.26
N PHE A 105 -21.13 10.06 10.50
CA PHE A 105 -21.70 9.83 9.17
C PHE A 105 -22.46 8.50 9.08
N HIS A 106 -23.46 8.47 8.18
CA HIS A 106 -24.14 7.25 7.75
C HIS A 106 -23.12 6.24 7.19
N PRO A 107 -23.30 4.90 7.36
CA PRO A 107 -22.25 3.91 7.06
C PRO A 107 -21.63 4.05 5.66
N VAL A 108 -22.47 4.23 4.64
CA VAL A 108 -22.02 4.37 3.24
C VAL A 108 -21.17 5.63 3.04
N THR A 109 -21.56 6.76 3.64
CA THR A 109 -20.79 8.00 3.57
C THR A 109 -19.47 7.89 4.32
N ALA A 110 -19.49 7.29 5.52
CA ALA A 110 -18.28 7.00 6.28
C ALA A 110 -17.30 6.15 5.47
N PHE A 111 -17.82 5.11 4.79
CA PHE A 111 -17.03 4.24 3.92
C PHE A 111 -16.39 5.01 2.76
N TYR A 112 -17.14 5.78 1.98
CA TYR A 112 -16.55 6.51 0.85
C TYR A 112 -15.56 7.61 1.28
N LEU A 113 -15.77 8.24 2.44
CA LEU A 113 -14.80 9.19 3.00
C LEU A 113 -13.50 8.49 3.37
N TRP A 114 -13.59 7.32 4.00
CA TRP A 114 -12.44 6.50 4.34
C TRP A 114 -11.73 5.99 3.09
N ASP A 115 -12.46 5.41 2.13
CA ASP A 115 -11.92 4.87 0.89
C ASP A 115 -11.23 5.95 0.04
N GLY A 116 -11.86 7.13 -0.09
CA GLY A 116 -11.24 8.30 -0.71
C GLY A 116 -10.00 8.78 0.05
N PHE A 117 -10.02 8.77 1.38
CA PHE A 117 -8.83 9.10 2.17
C PHE A 117 -7.68 8.12 1.94
N ILE A 118 -7.96 6.82 1.78
CA ILE A 118 -6.93 5.82 1.43
C ILE A 118 -6.35 6.10 0.04
N LEU A 119 -7.18 6.38 -0.98
CA LEU A 119 -6.67 6.78 -2.31
C LEU A 119 -5.78 8.03 -2.24
N PHE A 120 -6.22 9.04 -1.49
CA PHE A 120 -5.45 10.25 -1.27
C PHE A 120 -4.10 9.95 -0.60
N LEU A 121 -4.10 9.10 0.42
CA LEU A 121 -2.88 8.66 1.10
C LEU A 121 -1.96 7.88 0.14
N THR A 122 -2.51 7.04 -0.74
CA THR A 122 -1.77 6.35 -1.81
C THR A 122 -1.04 7.35 -2.71
N PHE A 123 -1.69 8.44 -3.14
CA PHE A 123 -1.01 9.48 -3.93
C PHE A 123 0.13 10.16 -3.17
N ILE A 124 -0.10 10.50 -1.90
CA ILE A 124 0.91 11.18 -1.09
C ILE A 124 2.13 10.29 -0.85
N ILE A 125 1.92 9.04 -0.43
CA ILE A 125 3.01 8.11 -0.14
C ILE A 125 3.80 7.77 -1.40
N SER A 126 3.11 7.47 -2.51
CA SER A 126 3.77 7.18 -3.79
C SER A 126 4.58 8.37 -4.31
N TYR A 127 4.02 9.60 -4.23
CA TYR A 127 4.74 10.82 -4.58
C TYR A 127 6.03 10.98 -3.79
N PHE A 128 5.96 10.88 -2.46
CA PHE A 128 7.15 11.04 -1.61
C PHE A 128 8.17 9.94 -1.83
N CYS A 129 7.72 8.69 -2.06
CA CYS A 129 8.63 7.60 -2.33
C CYS A 129 9.41 7.84 -3.63
N MET A 130 8.71 8.25 -4.69
CA MET A 130 9.35 8.57 -5.97
C MET A 130 10.18 9.85 -5.90
N GLN A 131 9.83 10.82 -5.04
CA GLN A 131 10.61 12.05 -4.84
C GLN A 131 11.92 11.77 -4.12
N ASP A 132 11.95 10.85 -3.16
CA ASP A 132 13.19 10.38 -2.51
C ASP A 132 14.07 9.59 -3.48
N TYR A 133 13.46 8.75 -4.31
CA TYR A 133 14.15 7.96 -5.32
C TYR A 133 14.72 8.82 -6.46
N SER A 134 13.86 9.55 -7.16
CA SER A 134 14.18 10.21 -8.43
C SER A 134 14.72 11.63 -8.27
N HIS A 135 14.49 12.26 -7.11
CA HIS A 135 14.75 13.68 -6.87
C HIS A 135 14.04 14.62 -7.87
N ASP A 136 13.04 14.13 -8.59
CA ASP A 136 12.33 14.86 -9.64
C ASP A 136 10.83 14.90 -9.35
N SER A 137 10.29 16.09 -9.20
CA SER A 137 8.88 16.24 -8.81
C SER A 137 7.89 15.91 -9.92
N LEU A 138 8.28 16.04 -11.20
CA LEU A 138 7.41 15.66 -12.30
C LEU A 138 7.32 14.14 -12.38
N ARG A 139 8.45 13.42 -12.32
CA ARG A 139 8.48 11.95 -12.21
C ARG A 139 7.67 11.47 -11.01
N SER A 140 7.79 12.16 -9.89
CA SER A 140 7.07 11.83 -8.66
C SER A 140 5.57 12.04 -8.76
N PHE A 141 5.14 13.16 -9.34
CA PHE A 141 3.74 13.44 -9.59
C PHE A 141 3.13 12.43 -10.58
N LEU A 142 3.80 12.17 -11.70
CA LEU A 142 3.34 11.22 -12.69
C LEU A 142 3.28 9.79 -12.14
N PHE A 143 4.29 9.37 -11.37
CA PHE A 143 4.28 8.07 -10.70
C PHE A 143 3.07 7.94 -9.76
N ALA A 144 2.82 8.94 -8.92
CA ALA A 144 1.70 8.91 -8.00
C ALA A 144 0.36 8.77 -8.74
N LEU A 145 0.17 9.52 -9.83
CA LEU A 145 -1.03 9.41 -10.65
C LEU A 145 -1.19 8.02 -11.29
N ILE A 146 -0.13 7.52 -11.94
CA ILE A 146 -0.15 6.21 -12.61
C ILE A 146 -0.38 5.09 -11.59
N TYR A 147 0.24 5.19 -10.42
CA TYR A 147 0.15 4.19 -9.36
C TYR A 147 -1.22 4.21 -8.67
N GLY A 148 -1.68 5.37 -8.19
CA GLY A 148 -2.94 5.50 -7.48
C GLY A 148 -4.17 5.34 -8.37
N LEU A 149 -4.07 5.64 -9.67
CA LEU A 149 -5.15 5.40 -10.65
C LEU A 149 -4.91 4.16 -11.50
N ALA A 150 -3.97 3.28 -11.10
CA ALA A 150 -3.79 2.01 -11.76
C ALA A 150 -5.11 1.25 -11.76
N THR A 151 -5.45 0.64 -12.91
CA THR A 151 -6.72 -0.07 -13.09
C THR A 151 -6.97 -1.09 -11.98
N TYR A 152 -5.93 -1.84 -11.59
CA TYR A 152 -6.01 -2.81 -10.51
C TYR A 152 -6.30 -2.16 -9.15
N HIS A 153 -5.70 -1.02 -8.84
CA HIS A 153 -5.97 -0.30 -7.58
C HIS A 153 -7.42 0.20 -7.50
N ILE A 154 -7.92 0.77 -8.60
CA ILE A 154 -9.33 1.19 -8.71
C ILE A 154 -10.26 -0.02 -8.56
N TYR A 155 -9.92 -1.15 -9.20
CA TYR A 155 -10.68 -2.39 -9.07
C TYR A 155 -10.80 -2.84 -7.61
N LEU A 156 -9.68 -2.87 -6.87
CA LEU A 156 -9.64 -3.28 -5.46
C LEU A 156 -10.51 -2.39 -4.57
N GLY A 157 -10.38 -1.05 -4.69
CA GLY A 157 -11.06 -0.10 -3.81
C GLY A 157 -12.51 0.21 -4.18
N GLN A 158 -12.82 0.30 -5.48
CA GLN A 158 -14.10 0.86 -5.95
C GLN A 158 -14.99 -0.12 -6.71
N CYS A 159 -14.48 -1.26 -7.16
CA CYS A 159 -15.25 -2.21 -7.97
C CYS A 159 -15.53 -3.53 -7.26
N ASP A 160 -14.52 -4.16 -6.66
CA ASP A 160 -14.64 -5.48 -6.02
C ASP A 160 -14.53 -5.42 -4.49
N PHE A 161 -13.98 -4.33 -3.95
CA PHE A 161 -13.88 -4.04 -2.51
C PHE A 161 -13.06 -5.08 -1.72
N VAL A 162 -11.89 -5.44 -2.26
CA VAL A 162 -10.86 -6.25 -1.59
C VAL A 162 -10.04 -5.34 -0.67
N LEU A 163 -10.63 -4.95 0.45
CA LEU A 163 -10.19 -3.81 1.26
C LEU A 163 -8.81 -4.00 1.89
N GLY A 164 -8.48 -5.23 2.31
CA GLY A 164 -7.17 -5.53 2.88
C GLY A 164 -6.05 -5.27 1.87
N GLU A 165 -6.22 -5.78 0.66
CA GLU A 165 -5.23 -5.59 -0.42
C GLU A 165 -5.17 -4.13 -0.88
N TYR A 166 -6.32 -3.46 -0.99
CA TYR A 166 -6.40 -2.03 -1.30
C TYR A 166 -5.58 -1.18 -0.32
N LEU A 167 -5.73 -1.42 0.99
CA LEU A 167 -4.93 -0.76 2.02
C LEU A 167 -3.44 -1.11 1.93
N ALA A 168 -3.10 -2.37 1.64
CA ALA A 168 -1.70 -2.78 1.51
C ALA A 168 -1.05 -2.09 0.31
N TYR A 169 -1.78 -1.92 -0.80
CA TYR A 169 -1.34 -1.23 -2.00
C TYR A 169 -0.83 0.18 -1.69
N THR A 170 -1.51 0.94 -0.82
CA THR A 170 -1.08 2.27 -0.35
C THR A 170 0.38 2.32 0.13
N PHE A 171 0.86 1.24 0.77
CA PHE A 171 2.16 1.19 1.44
C PHE A 171 3.25 0.43 0.68
N LEU A 172 2.92 -0.28 -0.42
CA LEU A 172 3.91 -0.98 -1.24
C LEU A 172 5.06 -0.08 -1.73
N PRO A 173 4.85 1.20 -2.11
CA PRO A 173 5.95 2.07 -2.53
C PRO A 173 7.03 2.25 -1.44
N LEU A 174 6.65 2.21 -0.16
CA LEU A 174 7.60 2.29 0.95
C LEU A 174 8.48 1.05 1.03
N VAL A 175 7.92 -0.13 0.80
CA VAL A 175 8.68 -1.39 0.79
C VAL A 175 9.71 -1.36 -0.33
N VAL A 176 9.29 -0.99 -1.55
CA VAL A 176 10.18 -0.90 -2.72
C VAL A 176 11.28 0.15 -2.50
N LEU A 177 10.92 1.35 -2.03
CA LEU A 177 11.90 2.39 -1.71
C LEU A 177 12.88 1.94 -0.62
N GLY A 178 12.36 1.34 0.45
CA GLY A 178 13.14 0.85 1.57
C GLY A 178 14.17 -0.20 1.14
N MET A 179 13.74 -1.17 0.32
CA MET A 179 14.66 -2.15 -0.29
C MET A 179 15.74 -1.46 -1.12
N TYR A 180 15.35 -0.51 -1.96
CA TYR A 180 16.29 0.21 -2.81
C TYR A 180 17.31 1.03 -1.99
N HIS A 181 16.91 1.63 -0.86
CA HIS A 181 17.85 2.30 0.05
C HIS A 181 18.86 1.35 0.66
N VAL A 182 18.41 0.20 1.14
CA VAL A 182 19.27 -0.77 1.82
C VAL A 182 20.25 -1.40 0.85
N VAL A 183 19.83 -1.68 -0.39
CA VAL A 183 20.65 -2.36 -1.41
C VAL A 183 21.53 -1.39 -2.21
N PHE A 184 21.02 -0.24 -2.64
CA PHE A 184 21.71 0.65 -3.58
C PHE A 184 22.02 2.04 -3.02
N MET A 185 21.05 2.70 -2.37
CA MET A 185 21.23 4.08 -1.90
C MET A 185 21.70 4.17 -0.44
N ASN A 186 21.16 5.13 0.31
CA ASN A 186 21.50 5.42 1.69
C ASN A 186 20.98 4.32 2.65
N LYS A 187 21.86 3.36 2.98
CA LYS A 187 21.62 2.29 3.95
C LYS A 187 21.17 2.76 5.34
N ASN A 188 21.40 4.02 5.72
CA ASN A 188 20.94 4.55 7.01
C ASN A 188 19.42 4.75 7.06
N LYS A 189 18.74 4.76 5.89
CA LYS A 189 17.28 4.78 5.77
C LYS A 189 16.63 3.39 5.85
N TRP A 190 17.32 2.41 6.44
CA TRP A 190 16.85 1.02 6.60
C TRP A 190 15.49 0.91 7.30
N TYR A 191 15.13 1.89 8.12
CA TYR A 191 13.84 1.93 8.83
C TYR A 191 12.65 2.04 7.88
N ILE A 192 12.81 2.61 6.67
CA ILE A 192 11.73 2.74 5.68
C ILE A 192 11.22 1.35 5.26
N LEU A 193 12.13 0.39 5.07
CA LEU A 193 11.76 -0.98 4.74
C LEU A 193 10.96 -1.63 5.87
N ALA A 194 11.42 -1.47 7.12
CA ALA A 194 10.75 -2.03 8.28
C ALA A 194 9.33 -1.45 8.46
N ILE A 195 9.20 -0.13 8.33
CA ILE A 195 7.92 0.58 8.44
C ILE A 195 6.99 0.17 7.30
N GLY A 196 7.48 0.12 6.05
CA GLY A 196 6.69 -0.32 4.90
C GLY A 196 6.16 -1.74 5.09
N MET A 197 7.02 -2.68 5.48
CA MET A 197 6.64 -4.07 5.77
C MET A 197 5.65 -4.14 6.94
N ALA A 198 5.85 -3.37 8.01
CA ALA A 198 4.93 -3.35 9.15
C ALA A 198 3.54 -2.82 8.76
N LEU A 199 3.49 -1.72 8.00
CA LEU A 199 2.23 -1.13 7.53
C LEU A 199 1.43 -2.11 6.67
N ILE A 200 2.08 -2.82 5.73
CA ILE A 200 1.37 -3.84 4.94
C ILE A 200 0.93 -5.04 5.80
N THR A 201 1.66 -5.39 6.87
CA THR A 201 1.22 -6.41 7.84
C THR A 201 -0.04 -5.98 8.58
N TYR A 202 -0.17 -4.69 8.88
CA TYR A 202 -1.41 -4.12 9.43
C TYR A 202 -2.57 -4.01 8.43
N CYS A 203 -2.37 -4.40 7.16
CA CYS A 203 -3.38 -4.37 6.12
C CYS A 203 -3.77 -5.77 5.64
N HIS A 204 -2.79 -6.55 5.16
CA HIS A 204 -3.05 -7.80 4.43
C HIS A 204 -1.84 -8.74 4.45
N LEU A 205 -1.97 -9.86 5.17
CA LEU A 205 -0.88 -10.83 5.39
C LEU A 205 -0.40 -11.52 4.12
N LEU A 206 -1.29 -11.76 3.14
CA LEU A 206 -0.88 -12.36 1.87
C LEU A 206 0.03 -11.41 1.07
N THR A 207 -0.22 -10.10 1.12
CA THR A 207 0.67 -9.11 0.51
C THR A 207 2.04 -9.09 1.21
N VAL A 208 2.10 -9.30 2.53
CA VAL A 208 3.38 -9.46 3.27
C VAL A 208 4.18 -10.64 2.73
N TYR A 209 3.53 -11.78 2.53
CA TYR A 209 4.17 -12.98 1.97
C TYR A 209 4.76 -12.72 0.58
N ILE A 210 3.96 -12.14 -0.32
CA ILE A 210 4.39 -11.80 -1.69
C ILE A 210 5.56 -10.80 -1.64
N MET A 211 5.46 -9.76 -0.82
CA MET A 211 6.51 -8.74 -0.71
C MET A 211 7.78 -9.27 -0.06
N THR A 212 7.70 -10.24 0.84
CA THR A 212 8.88 -10.90 1.40
C THR A 212 9.64 -11.67 0.32
N ILE A 213 8.93 -12.41 -0.53
CA ILE A 213 9.52 -13.10 -1.68
C ILE A 213 10.14 -12.09 -2.65
N PHE A 214 9.41 -11.03 -3.00
CA PHE A 214 9.92 -9.95 -3.84
C PHE A 214 11.20 -9.35 -3.27
N CYS A 215 11.24 -9.03 -1.97
CA CYS A 215 12.43 -8.48 -1.32
C CYS A 215 13.62 -9.46 -1.39
N GLY A 216 13.38 -10.75 -1.17
CA GLY A 216 14.40 -11.79 -1.29
C GLY A 216 14.94 -11.92 -2.72
N LEU A 217 14.05 -12.00 -3.71
CA LEU A 217 14.42 -12.04 -5.12
C LEU A 217 15.16 -10.77 -5.54
N PHE A 218 14.71 -9.60 -5.10
CA PHE A 218 15.37 -8.33 -5.38
C PHE A 218 16.80 -8.31 -4.81
N ALA A 219 16.97 -8.76 -3.57
CA ALA A 219 18.27 -8.87 -2.93
C ALA A 219 19.20 -9.86 -3.66
N ILE A 220 18.69 -11.02 -4.11
CA ILE A 220 19.48 -12.01 -4.85
C ILE A 220 19.83 -11.50 -6.25
N LEU A 221 18.84 -11.04 -7.01
CA LEU A 221 19.02 -10.60 -8.40
C LEU A 221 19.93 -9.36 -8.50
N SER A 222 19.87 -8.47 -7.51
CA SER A 222 20.78 -7.32 -7.44
C SER A 222 22.26 -7.70 -7.33
N LEU A 223 22.59 -8.90 -6.82
CA LEU A 223 23.99 -9.38 -6.73
C LEU A 223 24.63 -9.62 -8.09
N PHE A 224 23.83 -9.92 -9.13
CA PHE A 224 24.35 -10.05 -10.50
C PHE A 224 24.83 -8.72 -11.08
N TYR A 225 24.41 -7.58 -10.51
CA TYR A 225 24.73 -6.25 -11.00
C TYR A 225 25.67 -5.49 -10.07
N THR A 226 25.58 -5.72 -8.76
CA THR A 226 26.41 -5.04 -7.76
C THR A 226 26.65 -5.95 -6.57
N ASN A 227 27.90 -6.12 -6.17
CA ASN A 227 28.26 -6.94 -5.01
C ASN A 227 28.11 -6.14 -3.70
N TRP A 228 26.88 -5.74 -3.41
CA TRP A 228 26.52 -4.92 -2.25
C TRP A 228 26.79 -5.62 -0.91
N LEU A 229 27.02 -6.95 -0.89
CA LEU A 229 27.45 -7.70 0.29
C LEU A 229 28.85 -7.31 0.77
N LYS A 230 29.72 -6.86 -0.13
CA LYS A 230 31.07 -6.38 0.24
C LYS A 230 31.06 -4.97 0.82
N GLU A 231 29.97 -4.22 0.65
CA GLU A 231 29.82 -2.89 1.21
C GLU A 231 29.50 -2.97 2.70
N SER A 232 30.37 -2.41 3.53
CA SER A 232 30.22 -2.46 4.98
C SER A 232 28.86 -1.89 5.42
N GLY A 233 28.15 -2.61 6.29
CA GLY A 233 26.92 -2.12 6.91
C GLY A 233 25.61 -2.29 6.13
N ARG A 234 25.61 -2.77 4.87
CA ARG A 234 24.35 -3.09 4.18
C ARG A 234 23.65 -4.32 4.76
N ILE A 235 24.40 -5.36 5.09
CA ILE A 235 23.87 -6.53 5.82
C ILE A 235 23.29 -6.09 7.17
N LEU A 236 24.01 -5.22 7.91
CA LEU A 236 23.51 -4.68 9.17
C LEU A 236 22.23 -3.87 9.00
N ALA A 237 22.10 -3.10 7.92
CA ALA A 237 20.88 -2.38 7.59
C ALA A 237 19.70 -3.35 7.39
N ILE A 238 19.87 -4.44 6.64
CA ILE A 238 18.85 -5.49 6.47
C ILE A 238 18.47 -6.10 7.82
N VAL A 239 19.45 -6.49 8.64
CA VAL A 239 19.20 -7.08 9.97
C VAL A 239 18.43 -6.11 10.87
N LYS A 240 18.79 -4.82 10.86
CA LYS A 240 18.06 -3.78 11.60
C LYS A 240 16.63 -3.62 11.08
N SER A 241 16.41 -3.68 9.76
CA SER A 241 15.06 -3.63 9.18
C SER A 241 14.21 -4.80 9.66
N ILE A 242 14.75 -6.02 9.65
CA ILE A 242 14.05 -7.23 10.11
C ILE A 242 13.73 -7.12 11.60
N GLY A 243 14.71 -6.72 12.43
CA GLY A 243 14.51 -6.58 13.87
C GLY A 243 13.43 -5.56 14.23
N LEU A 244 13.45 -4.39 13.58
CA LEU A 244 12.42 -3.37 13.79
C LEU A 244 11.05 -3.83 13.27
N TYR A 245 11.00 -4.50 12.12
CA TYR A 245 9.76 -5.07 11.58
C TYR A 245 9.09 -6.04 12.57
N ILE A 246 9.86 -6.97 13.13
CA ILE A 246 9.35 -7.93 14.13
C ILE A 246 8.83 -7.20 15.36
N LEU A 247 9.56 -6.19 15.85
CA LEU A 247 9.14 -5.39 17.00
C LEU A 247 7.82 -4.66 16.71
N LEU A 248 7.71 -4.00 15.56
CA LEU A 248 6.52 -3.26 15.16
C LEU A 248 5.30 -4.14 14.89
N THR A 249 5.50 -5.41 14.53
CA THR A 249 4.41 -6.34 14.16
C THR A 249 4.16 -7.42 15.21
N GLY A 250 4.84 -7.38 16.36
CA GLY A 250 4.70 -8.35 17.43
C GLY A 250 3.25 -8.50 17.91
N TRP A 251 2.48 -7.40 17.91
CA TRP A 251 1.05 -7.43 18.27
C TRP A 251 0.21 -8.36 17.38
N ILE A 252 0.56 -8.50 16.10
CA ILE A 252 -0.13 -9.40 15.17
C ILE A 252 0.44 -10.81 15.31
N PHE A 253 1.76 -10.97 15.29
CA PHE A 253 2.36 -12.30 15.21
C PHE A 253 2.32 -13.08 16.52
N VAL A 254 2.28 -12.43 17.69
CA VAL A 254 2.20 -13.14 18.97
C VAL A 254 0.93 -14.00 19.05
N PRO A 255 -0.29 -13.46 18.82
CA PRO A 255 -1.51 -14.27 18.74
C PRO A 255 -1.44 -15.42 17.72
N PHE A 256 -0.81 -15.20 16.56
CA PHE A 256 -0.59 -16.28 15.59
C PHE A 256 0.28 -17.42 16.17
N LEU A 257 1.32 -17.08 16.94
CA LEU A 257 2.18 -18.09 17.55
C LEU A 257 1.49 -18.81 18.73
N THR A 258 0.74 -18.10 19.56
CA THR A 258 0.15 -18.65 20.81
C THR A 258 -1.18 -19.36 20.59
N ASP A 259 -2.01 -18.83 19.69
CA ASP A 259 -3.43 -19.17 19.59
C ASP A 259 -3.80 -19.83 18.27
N TYR A 260 -2.91 -19.82 17.27
CA TYR A 260 -3.11 -20.52 16.00
C TYR A 260 -2.24 -21.77 15.87
N ILE A 261 -0.93 -21.68 16.10
CA ILE A 261 -0.02 -22.83 15.95
C ILE A 261 -0.41 -23.94 16.95
N GLY A 262 -0.63 -25.15 16.42
CA GLY A 262 -0.97 -26.33 17.23
C GLY A 262 -2.40 -26.38 17.75
N ARG A 263 -3.28 -25.44 17.35
CA ARG A 263 -4.67 -25.35 17.84
C ARG A 263 -5.73 -25.92 16.88
N ASN A 264 -5.32 -26.52 15.75
CA ASN A 264 -6.21 -27.13 14.74
C ASN A 264 -7.37 -26.22 14.29
N ILE A 265 -7.11 -24.91 14.21
CA ILE A 265 -8.07 -23.94 13.68
C ILE A 265 -8.25 -24.21 12.18
N GLN A 266 -9.50 -24.15 11.70
CA GLN A 266 -9.79 -24.28 10.28
C GLN A 266 -9.14 -23.14 9.50
N VAL A 267 -8.47 -23.49 8.41
CA VAL A 267 -7.77 -22.54 7.53
C VAL A 267 -8.44 -22.52 6.15
N PRO A 268 -8.29 -21.41 5.40
CA PRO A 268 -8.59 -21.41 3.98
C PRO A 268 -7.84 -22.53 3.24
N ALA A 269 -8.35 -22.94 2.08
CA ALA A 269 -7.70 -23.96 1.27
C ALA A 269 -6.23 -23.60 0.97
N ASN A 270 -5.34 -24.58 1.12
CA ASN A 270 -3.92 -24.40 0.86
C ASN A 270 -3.65 -24.32 -0.64
N GLY A 271 -2.88 -23.33 -1.07
CA GLY A 271 -2.33 -23.24 -2.42
C GLY A 271 -2.76 -21.98 -3.18
N PHE A 272 -2.22 -21.85 -4.41
CA PHE A 272 -2.55 -20.78 -5.34
C PHE A 272 -3.25 -21.37 -6.57
N ILE A 273 -4.33 -20.73 -6.98
CA ILE A 273 -5.03 -21.07 -8.22
C ILE A 273 -4.82 -19.92 -9.20
N ILE A 274 -4.24 -20.21 -10.36
CA ILE A 274 -4.17 -19.26 -11.46
C ILE A 274 -5.58 -19.20 -12.07
N LEU A 275 -6.31 -18.14 -11.74
CA LEU A 275 -7.69 -17.95 -12.19
C LEU A 275 -7.79 -17.55 -13.66
N TYR A 276 -6.76 -16.87 -14.19
CA TYR A 276 -6.75 -16.34 -15.55
C TYR A 276 -5.45 -16.70 -16.27
N SER A 277 -5.57 -17.10 -17.53
CA SER A 277 -4.42 -17.26 -18.42
C SER A 277 -3.80 -15.91 -18.78
N LEU A 278 -2.52 -15.91 -19.14
CA LEU A 278 -1.82 -14.70 -19.62
C LEU A 278 -2.56 -14.02 -20.79
N LYS A 279 -3.11 -14.82 -21.71
CA LYS A 279 -3.90 -14.32 -22.84
C LYS A 279 -5.14 -13.54 -22.36
N GLN A 280 -5.85 -14.07 -21.38
CA GLN A 280 -7.02 -13.39 -20.81
C GLN A 280 -6.61 -12.11 -20.10
N MET A 281 -5.52 -12.11 -19.31
CA MET A 281 -5.03 -10.91 -18.64
C MET A 281 -4.65 -9.80 -19.63
N ILE A 282 -3.98 -10.15 -20.74
CA ILE A 282 -3.64 -9.20 -21.80
C ILE A 282 -4.91 -8.67 -22.47
N ASN A 283 -5.83 -9.55 -22.87
CA ASN A 283 -7.08 -9.14 -23.51
C ASN A 283 -7.91 -8.21 -22.61
N ASN A 284 -8.05 -8.55 -21.33
CA ASN A 284 -8.75 -7.71 -20.35
C ASN A 284 -8.08 -6.34 -20.20
N SER A 285 -6.76 -6.25 -20.39
CA SER A 285 -6.00 -4.99 -20.26
C SER A 285 -6.06 -4.09 -21.49
N LEU A 286 -6.48 -4.63 -22.63
CA LEU A 286 -6.67 -3.88 -23.87
C LEU A 286 -8.10 -3.36 -24.05
N ASP A 287 -9.07 -3.97 -23.36
CA ASP A 287 -10.47 -3.56 -23.38
C ASP A 287 -10.78 -2.64 -22.20
N ALA A 288 -11.23 -1.41 -22.48
CA ALA A 288 -11.45 -0.39 -21.45
C ALA A 288 -12.53 -0.76 -20.42
N GLN A 289 -13.54 -1.55 -20.81
CA GLN A 289 -14.62 -1.96 -19.92
C GLN A 289 -14.22 -3.17 -19.08
N LEU A 290 -13.54 -4.14 -19.69
CA LEU A 290 -13.03 -5.32 -18.99
C LEU A 290 -11.86 -4.98 -18.06
N ALA A 291 -11.06 -3.97 -18.39
CA ALA A 291 -9.92 -3.57 -17.56
C ALA A 291 -10.37 -3.21 -16.14
N VAL A 292 -11.46 -2.44 -16.01
CA VAL A 292 -11.97 -1.95 -14.72
C VAL A 292 -12.81 -3.00 -13.98
N THR A 293 -13.35 -3.99 -14.68
CA THR A 293 -14.30 -4.96 -14.10
C THR A 293 -13.74 -6.37 -13.92
N ASN A 294 -12.65 -6.69 -14.60
CA ASN A 294 -11.95 -7.97 -14.50
C ASN A 294 -10.50 -7.75 -14.06
N HIS A 295 -9.90 -8.79 -13.49
CA HIS A 295 -8.49 -8.80 -13.07
C HIS A 295 -7.58 -8.49 -14.28
N SER A 296 -7.18 -7.23 -14.39
CA SER A 296 -6.35 -6.67 -15.45
C SER A 296 -5.16 -5.93 -14.84
N VAL A 297 -4.00 -6.02 -15.50
CA VAL A 297 -2.81 -5.25 -15.15
C VAL A 297 -2.81 -3.84 -15.76
N GLY A 298 -3.69 -3.59 -16.72
CA GLY A 298 -3.81 -2.33 -17.46
C GLY A 298 -2.77 -2.16 -18.57
N ILE A 299 -3.12 -1.37 -19.59
CA ILE A 299 -2.28 -1.16 -20.77
C ILE A 299 -0.94 -0.49 -20.44
N ILE A 300 -0.90 0.40 -19.44
CA ILE A 300 0.32 1.10 -19.03
C ILE A 300 1.36 0.10 -18.48
N ALA A 301 0.93 -0.89 -17.69
CA ALA A 301 1.83 -1.91 -17.17
C ALA A 301 2.42 -2.77 -18.30
N ILE A 302 1.58 -3.17 -19.27
CA ILE A 302 2.01 -3.93 -20.46
C ILE A 302 3.05 -3.14 -21.27
N LEU A 303 2.75 -1.87 -21.58
CA LEU A 303 3.68 -1.02 -22.32
C LEU A 303 4.98 -0.81 -21.53
N THR A 304 4.89 -0.59 -20.22
CA THR A 304 6.07 -0.46 -19.36
C THR A 304 6.93 -1.72 -19.44
N ALA A 305 6.36 -2.91 -19.34
CA ALA A 305 7.10 -4.17 -19.42
C ALA A 305 7.74 -4.44 -20.81
N LEU A 306 7.17 -3.92 -21.89
CA LEU A 306 7.68 -4.12 -23.25
C LEU A 306 8.75 -3.09 -23.67
N ILE A 307 8.52 -1.81 -23.36
CA ILE A 307 9.36 -0.71 -23.86
C ILE A 307 10.11 0.06 -22.76
N GLY A 308 9.83 -0.21 -21.48
CA GLY A 308 10.42 0.53 -20.37
C GLY A 308 11.94 0.37 -20.27
N TRP A 309 12.49 -0.77 -20.70
CA TRP A 309 13.93 -1.04 -20.71
C TRP A 309 14.71 0.02 -21.50
N PHE A 310 14.12 0.56 -22.58
CA PHE A 310 14.75 1.55 -23.45
C PHE A 310 15.05 2.86 -22.71
N PHE A 311 14.20 3.23 -21.75
CA PHE A 311 14.33 4.47 -21.00
C PHE A 311 15.37 4.35 -19.88
N VAL A 312 15.50 3.17 -19.29
CA VAL A 312 16.45 2.92 -18.19
C VAL A 312 17.82 2.42 -18.66
N ARG A 313 18.00 2.15 -19.96
CA ARG A 313 19.19 1.47 -20.50
C ARG A 313 20.55 2.11 -20.22
N LYS A 314 20.56 3.39 -19.83
CA LYS A 314 21.79 4.15 -19.53
C LYS A 314 22.21 4.04 -18.06
N ASN A 315 21.33 3.59 -17.16
CA ASN A 315 21.60 3.46 -15.75
C ASN A 315 21.43 2.01 -15.30
N LYS A 316 22.54 1.34 -14.94
CA LYS A 316 22.54 -0.07 -14.52
C LYS A 316 21.61 -0.35 -13.34
N GLN A 317 21.50 0.57 -12.37
CA GLN A 317 20.63 0.38 -11.20
C GLN A 317 19.15 0.48 -11.58
N GLU A 318 18.79 1.41 -12.48
CA GLU A 318 17.43 1.49 -13.02
C GLU A 318 17.10 0.28 -13.90
N GLN A 319 18.07 -0.24 -14.66
CA GLN A 319 17.90 -1.49 -15.42
C GLN A 319 17.62 -2.69 -14.51
N THR A 320 18.38 -2.85 -13.42
CA THR A 320 18.14 -3.93 -12.45
C THR A 320 16.74 -3.83 -11.86
N THR A 321 16.33 -2.61 -11.47
CA THR A 321 15.00 -2.36 -10.91
C THR A 321 13.90 -2.68 -11.92
N TYR A 322 14.12 -2.32 -13.18
CA TYR A 322 13.19 -2.64 -14.26
C TYR A 322 13.04 -4.15 -14.46
N VAL A 323 14.16 -4.88 -14.62
CA VAL A 323 14.13 -6.33 -14.84
C VAL A 323 13.42 -7.05 -13.69
N ILE A 324 13.76 -6.71 -12.44
CA ILE A 324 13.14 -7.30 -11.27
C ILE A 324 11.65 -6.93 -11.17
N GLY A 325 11.27 -5.71 -11.57
CA GLY A 325 9.87 -5.29 -11.56
C GLY A 325 9.01 -5.89 -12.67
N THR A 326 9.62 -6.44 -13.73
CA THR A 326 8.92 -7.09 -14.85
C THR A 326 8.80 -8.61 -14.74
N VAL A 327 9.57 -9.23 -13.85
CA VAL A 327 9.53 -10.66 -13.51
C VAL A 327 8.59 -10.87 -12.34
#